data_AF-A0A946LDH8-F1
#
_entry.id   AF-A0A946LDH8-F1
#
_cell.length_a   1.000
_cell.length_b   1.000
_cell.length_c   1.000
_cell.angle_alpha   90.00
_cell.angle_beta   90.00
_cell.angle_gamma   90.00
#
_symmetry.space_group_name_H-M   'P 1'
#
loop_
_entity.id
_entity.type
_entity.pdbx_description
1 polymer ?
#
loop_
_entity_poly.entity_id
_entity_poly.type
_entity_poly.pdbx_seq_one_letter_code
_entity_poly.pdbx_strand_id
1 'polypeptide(L)'
;MQSSNSIDLRKKRRWGESLIQASLFLAGAFSILTTVGIVYELGKEAMNFFSQVSVWEFLTGTQWNPQIEQFGIWALLNATLMTTIIAMLVALPIGLSIALYLSEYATHKARQTLKPILEVLAGIPTVVYGLGFKS
;
A
#
# COMPACT_ATOMS: atom_id res chain seq x y z
N MET A 1 64.41 17.95 -12.35
CA MET A 1 64.12 16.94 -11.32
C MET A 1 62.82 17.35 -10.62
N GLN A 2 61.67 16.81 -11.02
CA GLN A 2 60.43 16.97 -10.24
C GLN A 2 59.62 15.67 -10.35
N SER A 3 59.48 15.03 -9.18
CA SER A 3 58.97 13.69 -8.96
C SER A 3 57.51 13.54 -9.38
N SER A 4 57.22 12.58 -10.27
CA SER A 4 55.87 12.13 -10.57
C SER A 4 55.34 11.28 -9.41
N ASN A 5 54.45 11.85 -8.59
CA ASN A 5 53.69 11.06 -7.63
C ASN A 5 52.57 10.31 -8.36
N SER A 6 52.82 9.05 -8.71
CA SER A 6 51.79 8.13 -9.17
C SER A 6 50.90 7.74 -7.97
N ILE A 7 49.66 8.23 -7.94
CA ILE A 7 48.66 7.78 -6.97
C ILE A 7 48.33 6.31 -7.28
N ASP A 8 48.86 5.40 -6.46
CA ASP A 8 48.58 3.96 -6.55
C ASP A 8 47.17 3.69 -5.99
N LEU A 9 46.17 3.61 -6.89
CA LEU A 9 44.78 3.25 -6.60
C LEU A 9 44.62 1.74 -6.39
N ARG A 10 45.45 1.12 -5.54
CA ARG A 10 45.25 -0.28 -5.16
C ARG A 10 43.95 -0.40 -4.37
N LYS A 11 42.88 -0.84 -5.05
CA LYS A 11 41.61 -1.28 -4.47
C LYS A 11 41.91 -2.44 -3.51
N LYS A 12 42.15 -2.14 -2.23
CA LYS A 12 42.22 -3.16 -1.17
C LYS A 12 40.90 -3.92 -1.20
N ARG A 13 40.97 -5.21 -1.52
CA ARG A 13 39.82 -6.11 -1.57
C ARG A 13 39.20 -6.19 -0.17
N ARG A 14 38.23 -5.34 0.13
CA ARG A 14 37.49 -5.33 1.40
C ARG A 14 36.44 -6.42 1.31
N TRP A 15 36.64 -7.53 2.00
CA TRP A 15 35.73 -8.68 1.97
C TRP A 15 34.29 -8.30 2.41
N GLY A 16 34.18 -7.28 3.27
CA GLY A 16 32.89 -6.68 3.63
C GLY A 16 32.15 -6.01 2.47
N GLU A 17 32.85 -5.46 1.47
CA GLU A 17 32.22 -4.88 0.27
C GLU A 17 31.51 -5.98 -0.54
N SER A 18 32.15 -7.15 -0.70
CA SER A 18 31.53 -8.29 -1.38
C SER A 18 30.36 -8.89 -0.60
N LEU A 19 30.43 -8.95 0.74
CA LEU A 19 29.33 -9.43 1.57
C LEU A 19 28.11 -8.50 1.50
N ILE A 20 28.34 -7.18 1.58
CA ILE A 20 27.27 -6.17 1.45
C ILE A 20 26.68 -6.19 0.04
N GLN A 21 27.51 -6.30 -1.00
CA GLN A 21 27.03 -6.39 -2.37
C GLN A 21 26.21 -7.68 -2.60
N ALA A 22 26.64 -8.81 -2.04
CA ALA A 22 25.91 -10.07 -2.11
C ALA A 22 24.58 -10.00 -1.35
N SER A 23 24.55 -9.42 -0.14
CA SER A 23 23.31 -9.30 0.63
C SER A 23 22.31 -8.36 -0.04
N LEU A 24 22.75 -7.22 -0.58
CA LEU A 24 21.91 -6.31 -1.35
C LEU A 24 21.38 -6.97 -2.63
N PHE A 25 22.23 -7.74 -3.33
CA PHE A 25 21.80 -8.48 -4.51
C PHE A 25 20.78 -9.56 -4.18
N LEU A 26 21.01 -10.34 -3.12
CA LEU A 26 20.06 -11.35 -2.64
C LEU A 26 18.74 -10.73 -2.18
N ALA A 27 18.79 -9.59 -1.47
CA ALA A 27 17.59 -8.87 -1.04
C ALA A 27 16.78 -8.38 -2.26
N GLY A 28 17.45 -7.81 -3.27
CA GLY A 28 16.81 -7.39 -4.51
C GLY A 28 16.23 -8.58 -5.29
N ALA A 29 16.99 -9.66 -5.45
CA ALA A 29 16.54 -10.88 -6.11
C ALA A 29 15.33 -11.51 -5.40
N PHE A 30 15.36 -11.55 -4.06
CA PHE A 30 14.25 -12.03 -3.25
C PHE A 30 13.00 -11.14 -3.42
N SER A 31 13.16 -9.82 -3.39
CA SER A 31 12.06 -8.88 -3.63
C SER A 31 11.42 -9.13 -5.00
N ILE A 32 12.22 -9.25 -6.07
CA ILE A 32 11.73 -9.52 -7.42
C ILE A 32 11.00 -10.87 -7.45
N LEU A 33 11.58 -11.91 -6.85
CA LEU A 33 10.97 -13.24 -6.78
C LEU A 33 9.62 -13.19 -6.07
N THR A 34 9.51 -12.49 -4.94
CA THR A 34 8.24 -12.32 -4.22
C THR A 34 7.22 -11.58 -5.08
N THR A 35 7.61 -10.50 -5.76
CA THR A 35 6.71 -9.77 -6.66
C THR A 35 6.21 -10.67 -7.79
N VAL A 36 7.10 -11.44 -8.43
CA VAL A 36 6.73 -12.41 -9.47
C VAL A 36 5.79 -13.47 -8.91
N GLY A 37 6.04 -13.97 -7.71
CA GLY A 37 5.16 -14.93 -7.02
C GLY A 37 3.75 -14.37 -6.79
N ILE A 38 3.64 -13.12 -6.31
CA ILE A 38 2.35 -12.44 -6.14
C ILE A 38 1.62 -12.31 -7.48
N VAL A 39 2.30 -11.86 -8.53
CA VAL A 39 1.71 -11.72 -9.87
C VAL A 39 1.25 -13.07 -10.42
N TYR A 40 2.03 -14.12 -10.22
CA TYR A 40 1.69 -15.47 -10.67
C TYR A 40 0.44 -16.02 -9.99
N GLU A 41 0.35 -15.93 -8.66
CA GLU A 41 -0.82 -16.40 -7.90
C GLU A 41 -2.08 -15.60 -8.28
N LEU A 42 -1.98 -14.27 -8.34
CA LEU A 42 -3.10 -13.42 -8.76
C LEU A 42 -3.54 -13.70 -10.20
N GLY A 43 -2.58 -13.91 -11.11
CA GLY A 43 -2.86 -14.20 -12.51
C GLY A 43 -3.56 -15.54 -12.69
N LYS A 44 -3.11 -16.58 -12.00
CA LYS A 44 -3.76 -17.90 -12.01
C LYS A 44 -5.19 -17.84 -11.49
N GLU A 45 -5.41 -17.15 -10.37
CA GLU A 45 -6.75 -16.99 -9.80
C GLU A 45 -7.66 -16.19 -10.75
N ALA A 46 -7.15 -15.12 -11.36
CA ALA A 46 -7.88 -14.34 -12.37
C ALA A 46 -8.25 -15.19 -13.59
N MET A 47 -7.34 -16.03 -14.09
CA MET A 47 -7.64 -16.94 -15.20
C MET A 47 -8.72 -17.96 -14.83
N ASN A 48 -8.67 -18.53 -13.62
CA ASN A 48 -9.71 -19.43 -13.12
C ASN A 48 -11.07 -18.73 -12.99
N PHE A 49 -11.07 -17.48 -12.52
CA PHE A 49 -12.28 -16.65 -12.44
C PHE A 49 -12.88 -16.39 -13.84
N PHE A 50 -12.07 -15.98 -14.81
CA PHE A 50 -12.55 -15.71 -16.17
C PHE A 50 -12.94 -16.97 -16.96
N SER A 51 -12.59 -18.15 -16.47
CA SER A 51 -13.09 -19.42 -17.02
C SER A 51 -14.55 -19.69 -16.64
N GLN A 52 -15.00 -19.14 -15.51
CA GLN A 52 -16.36 -19.25 -15.00
C GLN A 52 -17.22 -18.04 -15.42
N VAL A 53 -16.61 -16.86 -15.49
CA VAL A 53 -17.30 -15.60 -15.80
C VAL A 53 -16.69 -14.99 -17.05
N SER A 54 -17.48 -14.75 -18.09
CA SER A 54 -16.94 -14.12 -19.29
C SER A 54 -16.50 -12.67 -19.01
N VAL A 55 -15.41 -12.22 -19.63
CA VAL A 55 -14.92 -10.82 -19.49
C VAL A 55 -16.01 -9.80 -19.86
N TRP A 56 -16.86 -10.14 -20.85
CA TRP A 56 -17.94 -9.29 -21.29
C TRP A 56 -19.05 -9.17 -20.23
N GLU A 57 -19.47 -10.27 -19.61
CA GLU A 57 -20.46 -10.25 -18.53
C GLU A 57 -19.89 -9.60 -17.27
N PHE A 58 -18.60 -9.77 -16.99
CA PHE A 58 -17.93 -9.05 -15.90
C PHE A 58 -17.97 -7.53 -16.10
N LEU A 59 -17.69 -7.05 -17.32
CA LEU A 59 -17.66 -5.61 -17.63
C LEU A 59 -19.05 -4.98 -17.81
N THR A 60 -20.02 -5.72 -18.35
CA THR A 60 -21.38 -5.21 -18.65
C THR A 60 -22.39 -5.54 -17.57
N GLY A 61 -22.10 -6.52 -16.71
CA GLY A 61 -22.95 -6.93 -15.60
C GLY A 61 -23.16 -5.79 -14.60
N THR A 62 -24.41 -5.57 -14.22
CA THR A 62 -24.81 -4.53 -13.26
C THR A 62 -25.14 -5.08 -11.88
N GLN A 63 -25.23 -6.40 -11.75
CA GLN A 63 -25.55 -7.07 -10.50
C GLN A 63 -24.36 -7.86 -9.95
N TRP A 64 -24.28 -7.91 -8.63
CA TRP A 64 -23.35 -8.76 -7.90
C TRP A 64 -24.16 -9.83 -7.16
N ASN A 65 -24.21 -11.03 -7.74
CA ASN A 65 -24.83 -12.19 -7.13
C ASN A 65 -23.92 -13.43 -7.26
N PRO A 66 -23.12 -13.72 -6.22
CA PRO A 66 -22.22 -14.87 -6.21
C PRO A 66 -22.94 -16.23 -6.29
N GLN A 67 -24.22 -16.31 -5.93
CA GLN A 67 -24.98 -17.57 -5.94
C GLN A 67 -25.34 -18.06 -7.34
N ILE A 68 -25.38 -17.15 -8.31
CA ILE A 68 -25.68 -17.43 -9.72
C ILE A 68 -24.52 -17.02 -10.65
N GLU A 69 -23.31 -16.93 -10.09
CA GLU A 69 -22.07 -16.59 -10.81
C GLU A 69 -22.11 -15.24 -11.55
N GLN A 70 -22.92 -14.27 -11.10
CA GLN A 70 -22.97 -12.93 -11.67
C GLN A 70 -22.08 -11.96 -10.91
N PHE A 71 -20.97 -11.56 -11.55
CA PHE A 71 -19.96 -10.70 -10.95
C PHE A 71 -19.77 -9.43 -11.76
N GLY A 72 -20.78 -8.56 -11.79
CA GLY A 72 -20.70 -7.28 -12.49
C GLY A 72 -19.76 -6.28 -11.81
N ILE A 73 -18.81 -5.71 -12.54
CA ILE A 73 -17.87 -4.70 -12.01
C ILE A 73 -18.58 -3.41 -11.58
N TRP A 74 -19.69 -3.06 -12.23
CA TRP A 74 -20.46 -1.85 -11.92
C TRP A 74 -21.03 -1.85 -10.50
N ALA A 75 -21.42 -3.02 -9.99
CA ALA A 75 -21.89 -3.16 -8.62
C ALA A 75 -20.78 -2.83 -7.61
N LEU A 76 -19.56 -3.32 -7.83
CA LEU A 76 -18.40 -3.01 -7.00
C LEU A 76 -18.01 -1.53 -7.09
N LEU A 77 -17.94 -0.99 -8.31
CA LEU A 77 -17.62 0.43 -8.53
C LEU A 77 -18.64 1.34 -7.85
N ASN A 78 -19.93 1.07 -8.00
CA ASN A 78 -20.98 1.85 -7.35
C ASN A 78 -20.90 1.74 -5.82
N ALA A 79 -20.63 0.55 -5.28
CA ALA A 79 -20.42 0.37 -3.85
C ALA A 79 -19.23 1.21 -3.34
N THR A 80 -18.09 1.18 -4.03
CA THR A 80 -16.91 2.00 -3.67
C THR A 80 -17.19 3.49 -3.80
N LEU A 81 -17.85 3.93 -4.87
CA LEU A 81 -18.20 5.33 -5.06
C LEU A 81 -19.17 5.82 -3.99
N MET A 82 -20.24 5.08 -3.73
CA MET A 82 -21.25 5.45 -2.75
C MET A 82 -20.66 5.51 -1.33
N THR A 83 -19.85 4.51 -0.95
CA THR A 83 -19.15 4.50 0.35
C THR A 83 -18.15 5.65 0.45
N THR A 84 -17.39 5.94 -0.60
CA THR A 84 -16.43 7.06 -0.62
C THR A 84 -17.14 8.41 -0.53
N ILE A 85 -18.26 8.60 -1.23
CA ILE A 85 -19.06 9.82 -1.17
C ILE A 85 -19.59 10.05 0.24
N ILE A 86 -20.22 9.04 0.84
CA ILE A 86 -20.74 9.14 2.21
C ILE A 86 -19.59 9.41 3.20
N ALA A 87 -18.47 8.70 3.05
CA ALA A 87 -17.29 8.91 3.88
C ALA A 87 -16.77 10.34 3.76
N MET A 88 -16.66 10.89 2.55
CA MET A 88 -16.23 12.28 2.34
C MET A 88 -17.24 13.29 2.90
N LEU A 89 -18.54 13.06 2.73
CA LEU A 89 -19.58 13.94 3.27
C LEU A 89 -19.51 14.07 4.79
N VAL A 90 -19.04 13.03 5.49
CA VAL A 90 -18.87 13.05 6.95
C VAL A 90 -17.46 13.50 7.34
N ALA A 91 -16.43 12.99 6.67
CA ALA A 91 -15.03 13.26 7.00
C ALA A 91 -14.62 14.71 6.69
N LEU A 92 -15.14 15.30 5.61
CA LEU A 92 -14.82 16.69 5.23
C LEU A 92 -15.30 17.72 6.26
N PRO A 93 -16.57 17.76 6.69
CA PRO A 93 -17.00 18.75 7.67
C PRO A 93 -16.31 18.56 9.02
N ILE A 94 -16.10 17.32 9.47
CA ILE A 94 -15.40 17.02 10.72
C ILE A 94 -13.92 17.42 10.61
N GLY A 95 -13.25 16.98 9.55
CA GLY A 95 -11.83 17.25 9.32
C GLY A 95 -11.57 18.75 9.16
N LEU A 96 -12.42 19.45 8.42
CA LEU A 96 -12.33 20.90 8.25
C LEU A 96 -12.59 21.63 9.57
N SER A 97 -13.57 21.21 10.37
CA SER A 97 -13.86 21.81 11.67
C SER A 97 -12.67 21.66 12.64
N ILE A 98 -12.05 20.47 12.67
CA ILE A 98 -10.85 20.21 13.49
C ILE A 98 -9.67 21.03 12.97
N ALA A 99 -9.48 21.13 11.65
CA ALA A 99 -8.39 21.89 11.04
C ALA A 99 -8.52 23.39 11.34
N LEU A 100 -9.73 23.96 11.22
CA LEU A 100 -10.00 25.35 11.56
C LEU A 100 -9.79 25.61 13.06
N TYR A 101 -10.33 24.75 13.93
CA TYR A 101 -10.13 24.87 15.38
C TYR A 101 -8.64 24.81 15.76
N LEU A 102 -7.88 23.90 15.16
CA LEU A 102 -6.45 23.77 15.43
C LEU A 102 -5.64 24.91 14.77
N SER A 103 -6.10 25.48 13.67
CA SER A 103 -5.47 26.64 13.05
C SER A 103 -5.61 27.90 13.90
N GLU A 104 -6.80 28.12 14.44
CA GLU A 104 -7.19 29.41 15.04
C GLU A 104 -7.07 29.40 16.57
N TYR A 105 -7.26 28.25 17.23
CA TYR A 105 -7.27 28.12 18.68
C TYR A 105 -6.18 27.20 19.25
N ALA A 106 -5.29 26.60 18.43
CA ALA A 106 -4.32 25.65 18.97
C ALA A 106 -3.17 26.29 19.76
N THR A 107 -3.27 26.17 21.08
CA THR A 107 -2.13 26.34 21.99
C THR A 107 -1.12 25.18 21.83
N HIS A 108 0.16 25.42 22.14
CA HIS A 108 1.27 24.45 22.03
C HIS A 108 0.98 23.03 22.57
N LYS A 109 0.09 22.90 23.57
CA LYS A 109 -0.33 21.63 24.19
C LYS A 109 -1.12 20.71 23.24
N ALA A 110 -2.01 21.24 22.40
CA ALA A 110 -2.81 20.42 21.48
C ALA A 110 -1.93 19.70 20.46
N ARG A 111 -0.89 20.39 19.98
CA ARG A 111 0.07 19.84 19.00
C ARG A 111 0.95 18.73 19.59
N GLN A 112 1.29 18.80 20.88
CA GLN A 112 2.05 17.75 21.57
C GLN A 112 1.24 16.47 21.82
N THR A 113 -0.08 16.56 22.04
CA THR A 113 -0.93 15.39 22.30
C THR A 113 -1.44 14.72 21.02
N LEU A 114 -1.79 15.51 20.00
CA LEU A 114 -2.35 14.96 18.76
C LEU A 114 -1.31 14.23 17.91
N LYS A 115 -0.05 14.68 17.92
CA LYS A 115 0.99 14.15 17.05
C LYS A 115 1.30 12.66 17.33
N PRO A 116 1.52 12.22 18.59
CA PRO A 116 1.69 10.80 18.90
C PRO A 116 0.45 9.96 18.59
N ILE A 117 -0.75 10.50 18.85
CA ILE A 117 -2.01 9.78 18.60
C ILE A 117 -2.16 9.49 17.10
N LEU A 118 -1.88 10.47 16.25
CA LEU A 118 -1.93 10.31 14.80
C LEU A 118 -0.86 9.33 14.28
N GLU A 119 0.35 9.36 14.85
CA GLU A 119 1.41 8.40 14.51
C GLU A 119 1.02 6.96 14.88
N VAL A 120 0.38 6.77 16.04
CA VAL A 120 -0.14 5.46 16.47
C VAL A 120 -1.30 5.00 15.58
N LEU A 121 -2.27 5.88 15.30
CA LEU A 121 -3.42 5.56 14.44
C LEU A 121 -2.98 5.22 13.00
N ALA A 122 -1.99 5.93 12.46
CA ALA A 122 -1.42 5.65 11.15
C ALA A 122 -0.60 4.35 11.12
N GLY A 123 -0.04 3.95 12.25
CA GLY A 123 0.76 2.73 12.39
C GLY A 123 -0.05 1.45 12.59
N ILE A 124 -1.35 1.53 12.92
CA ILE A 124 -2.17 0.34 13.14
C ILE A 124 -2.55 -0.28 11.78
N PRO A 125 -2.22 -1.56 11.54
CA PRO A 125 -2.57 -2.22 10.30
C PRO A 125 -4.09 -2.32 10.15
N THR A 126 -4.61 -1.93 8.97
CA THR A 126 -6.05 -1.99 8.68
C THR A 126 -6.66 -3.39 8.86
N VAL A 127 -5.84 -4.45 8.69
CA VAL A 127 -6.27 -5.85 8.92
C VAL A 127 -6.65 -6.13 10.39
N VAL A 128 -6.08 -5.42 11.36
CA VAL A 128 -6.37 -5.62 12.79
C VAL A 128 -7.76 -5.09 13.14
N TYR A 129 -8.13 -3.92 12.59
CA TYR A 129 -9.47 -3.36 12.79
C TYR A 129 -10.58 -4.27 12.24
N GLY A 130 -10.30 -5.01 11.15
CA GLY A 130 -11.26 -5.95 10.56
C GLY A 130 -11.44 -7.25 11.37
N LEU A 131 -10.39 -7.74 12.03
CA LEU A 131 -10.44 -8.97 12.82
C LEU A 131 -11.12 -8.78 14.19
N GLY A 132 -10.98 -7.60 14.81
CA GLY A 132 -11.59 -7.29 16.11
C GLY A 132 -13.13 -7.27 16.12
N PHE A 133 -13.76 -7.10 14.95
CA PHE A 133 -15.22 -7.11 14.80
C PHE A 133 -15.85 -8.51 14.66
N LYS A 134 -15.04 -9.57 14.53
CA LYS A 134 -15.50 -10.94 14.23
C LYS A 134 -15.54 -11.87 15.46
N SER A 135 -15.51 -11.33 16.68
CA SER A 135 -15.58 -12.05 17.97
C SER A 135 -16.90 -11.75 18.69
#